data_AF-A0A517XQR3-F1
#
_entry.id   AF-A0A517XQR3-F1
#
_cell.length_a   1.000
_cell.length_b   1.000
_cell.length_c   1.000
_cell.angle_alpha   90.00
_cell.angle_beta   90.00
_cell.angle_gamma   90.00
#
_symmetry.space_group_name_H-M   'P 1'
#
loop_
_entity.id
_entity.type
_entity.pdbx_description
1 polymer ?
#
loop_
_entity_poly.entity_id
_entity_poly.type
_entity_poly.pdbx_seq_one_letter_code
_entity_poly.pdbx_strand_id
1 'polypeptide(L)'
;MADADFYIAFEGTAARYAALARFFDGLQSAKTALERDAEADRDAVVRNPRWIDLLDADAIEAMSGPEWSLEDLLDCILAGDYELVGLTFDGRAGRLEYNPWGYPFGGTDPLKALVEAFGLEVTRDSFHDGFAEWQERQG
;
A
#
# COMPACT_ATOMS: atom_id res chain seq x y z
N MET A 1 -11.81 13.38 9.72
CA MET A 1 -11.24 12.27 8.94
C MET A 1 -12.11 12.16 7.71
N ALA A 2 -11.53 12.25 6.52
CA ALA A 2 -12.23 11.85 5.31
C ALA A 2 -12.51 10.35 5.41
N ASP A 3 -13.69 9.90 4.99
CA ASP A 3 -13.97 8.48 4.85
C ASP A 3 -13.16 7.95 3.65
N ALA A 4 -12.62 6.74 3.77
CA ALA A 4 -11.92 6.10 2.66
C ALA A 4 -12.92 5.46 1.69
N ASP A 5 -12.69 5.64 0.39
CA ASP A 5 -13.51 5.10 -0.68
C ASP A 5 -13.20 3.61 -0.93
N PHE A 6 -11.93 3.22 -0.79
CA PHE A 6 -11.47 1.85 -1.05
C PHE A 6 -10.51 1.33 0.02
N TYR A 7 -10.42 -0.01 0.09
CA TYR A 7 -9.53 -0.69 1.01
C TYR A 7 -9.05 -2.05 0.50
N ILE A 8 -7.86 -2.44 0.94
CA ILE A 8 -7.38 -3.82 0.93
C ILE A 8 -7.63 -4.41 2.32
N ALA A 9 -8.45 -5.45 2.40
CA ALA A 9 -8.74 -6.14 3.65
C ALA A 9 -7.75 -7.29 3.86
N PHE A 10 -7.36 -7.51 5.11
CA PHE A 10 -6.40 -8.55 5.46
C PHE A 10 -6.68 -9.16 6.83
N GLU A 11 -6.16 -10.36 7.06
CA GLU A 11 -6.12 -11.04 8.36
C GLU A 11 -4.68 -11.27 8.81
N GLY A 12 -4.46 -11.34 10.12
CA GLY A 12 -3.16 -11.69 10.67
C GLY A 12 -3.02 -11.44 12.16
N THR A 13 -1.79 -11.22 12.61
CA THR A 13 -1.47 -11.01 14.03
C THR A 13 -1.17 -9.55 14.32
N ALA A 14 -1.38 -9.13 15.57
CA ALA A 14 -1.04 -7.78 16.03
C ALA A 14 0.45 -7.42 15.83
N ALA A 15 1.35 -8.41 15.92
CA ALA A 15 2.77 -8.20 15.69
C ALA A 15 3.07 -7.83 14.23
N ARG A 16 2.48 -8.57 13.29
CA ARG A 16 2.63 -8.32 11.84
C ARG A 16 1.96 -7.02 11.41
N TYR A 17 0.77 -6.74 11.94
CA TYR A 17 0.12 -5.45 11.77
C TYR A 17 1.01 -4.30 12.26
N ALA A 18 1.61 -4.42 13.46
CA ALA A 18 2.46 -3.36 13.99
C ALA A 18 3.72 -3.11 13.14
N ALA A 19 4.25 -4.14 12.47
CA ALA A 19 5.35 -3.99 11.52
C ALA A 19 4.87 -3.22 10.27
N LEU A 20 3.76 -3.66 9.64
CA LEU A 20 3.15 -2.96 8.50
C LEU A 20 2.83 -1.50 8.83
N ALA A 21 2.24 -1.23 10.00
CA ALA A 21 1.83 0.12 10.41
C ALA A 21 3.01 1.10 10.45
N ARG A 22 4.17 0.68 10.97
CA ARG A 22 5.38 1.53 11.01
C ARG A 22 5.88 1.86 9.61
N PHE A 23 5.86 0.89 8.71
CA PHE A 23 6.27 1.09 7.33
C PHE A 23 5.26 1.99 6.58
N PHE A 24 3.96 1.72 6.77
CA PHE A 24 2.87 2.49 6.18
C PHE A 24 2.91 3.96 6.59
N ASP A 25 3.16 4.28 7.87
CA ASP A 25 3.31 5.66 8.34
C ASP A 25 4.43 6.40 7.61
N GLY A 26 5.56 5.72 7.41
CA GLY A 26 6.70 6.24 6.64
C GLY A 26 6.35 6.46 5.17
N LEU A 27 5.62 5.52 4.57
CA LEU A 27 5.17 5.54 3.18
C LEU A 27 4.17 6.66 2.91
N GLN A 28 3.14 6.77 3.76
CA GLN A 28 2.15 7.85 3.71
C GLN A 28 2.83 9.21 3.85
N SER A 29 3.74 9.36 4.83
CA SER A 29 4.50 10.61 5.02
C SER A 29 5.34 10.98 3.80
N ALA A 30 6.00 9.99 3.18
CA ALA A 30 6.81 10.20 1.98
C ALA A 30 5.96 10.62 0.78
N LYS A 31 4.83 9.94 0.56
CA LYS A 31 3.90 10.24 -0.53
C LYS A 31 3.30 11.64 -0.41
N THR A 32 2.81 12.00 0.79
CA THR A 32 2.32 13.36 1.06
C THR A 32 3.40 14.42 0.87
N ALA A 33 4.66 14.13 1.18
CA ALA A 33 5.75 15.07 0.95
C ALA A 33 6.02 15.28 -0.55
N LEU A 34 6.05 14.21 -1.35
CA LEU A 34 6.19 14.27 -2.81
C LEU A 34 5.04 15.02 -3.48
N GLU A 35 3.81 14.84 -3.01
CA GLU A 35 2.63 15.52 -3.55
C GLU A 35 2.61 17.02 -3.25
N ARG A 36 3.30 17.47 -2.18
CA ARG A 36 3.43 18.88 -1.82
C ARG A 36 4.55 19.61 -2.54
N ASP A 37 5.54 18.86 -3.02
CA ASP A 37 6.73 19.40 -3.66
C ASP A 37 6.95 18.72 -5.03
N ALA A 38 6.46 19.38 -6.08
CA ALA A 38 6.57 18.88 -7.44
C ALA A 38 8.02 18.79 -7.96
N GLU A 39 8.99 19.41 -7.28
CA GLU A 39 10.42 19.33 -7.61
C GLU A 39 11.14 18.24 -6.81
N ALA A 40 10.45 17.58 -5.86
CA ALA A 40 11.06 16.54 -5.05
C ALA A 40 11.49 15.34 -5.90
N ASP A 41 12.72 14.86 -5.62
CA ASP A 41 13.30 13.72 -6.30
C ASP A 41 12.73 12.41 -5.74
N ARG A 42 11.72 11.85 -6.43
CA ARG A 42 11.11 10.56 -6.07
C ARG A 42 12.13 9.43 -6.06
N ASP A 43 13.07 9.40 -6.99
CA ASP A 43 14.07 8.34 -7.08
C ASP A 43 14.99 8.36 -5.85
N ALA A 44 15.35 9.56 -5.37
CA ALA A 44 16.08 9.72 -4.12
C ALA A 44 15.27 9.26 -2.90
N VAL A 45 13.94 9.44 -2.90
CA VAL A 45 13.06 8.91 -1.85
C VAL A 45 13.01 7.39 -1.91
N VAL A 46 12.81 6.78 -3.08
CA VAL A 46 12.74 5.32 -3.28
C VAL A 46 14.04 4.64 -2.84
N ARG A 47 15.19 5.20 -3.26
CA ARG A 47 16.52 4.64 -2.97
C ARG A 47 17.03 4.93 -1.56
N ASN A 48 16.23 5.57 -0.71
CA ASN A 48 16.67 5.95 0.62
C ASN A 48 16.83 4.70 1.51
N PRO A 49 18.02 4.43 2.08
CA PRO A 49 18.25 3.23 2.87
C PRO A 49 17.39 3.14 4.14
N ARG A 50 16.78 4.25 4.58
CA ARG A 50 15.85 4.26 5.73
C ARG A 50 14.69 3.29 5.58
N TRP A 51 14.30 2.92 4.35
CA TRP A 51 13.23 1.95 4.13
C TRP A 51 13.61 0.58 4.68
N ILE A 52 14.88 0.20 4.57
CA ILE A 52 15.40 -1.07 5.08
C ILE A 52 15.32 -1.10 6.62
N ASP A 53 15.55 0.03 7.28
CA ASP A 53 15.45 0.14 8.75
C ASP A 53 14.01 -0.08 9.28
N LEU A 54 13.00 0.02 8.41
CA LEU A 54 11.59 -0.21 8.73
C LEU A 54 11.14 -1.65 8.46
N LEU A 55 11.98 -2.48 7.83
CA LEU A 55 11.68 -3.87 7.52
C LEU A 55 12.22 -4.81 8.58
N ASP A 56 11.44 -5.84 8.91
CA ASP A 56 11.95 -7.00 9.64
C ASP A 56 12.53 -8.05 8.67
N ALA A 57 13.13 -9.11 9.22
CA ALA A 57 13.77 -10.13 8.40
C ALA A 57 12.81 -10.84 7.43
N ASP A 58 11.56 -11.06 7.85
CA ASP A 58 10.55 -11.73 7.03
C ASP A 58 10.16 -10.83 5.85
N ALA A 59 9.98 -9.53 6.11
CA ALA A 59 9.67 -8.55 5.06
C ALA A 59 10.83 -8.31 4.09
N ILE A 60 12.08 -8.32 4.58
CA ILE A 60 13.27 -8.27 3.71
C ILE A 60 13.31 -9.47 2.77
N GLU A 61 13.05 -10.68 3.29
CA GLU A 61 13.02 -11.90 2.47
C GLU A 61 11.91 -11.83 1.41
N ALA A 62 10.69 -11.44 1.80
CA ALA A 62 9.57 -11.32 0.88
C ALA A 62 9.85 -10.32 -0.26
N MET A 63 10.43 -9.17 0.06
CA MET A 63 10.76 -8.10 -0.90
C MET A 63 12.11 -8.31 -1.63
N SER A 64 12.77 -9.44 -1.38
CA SER A 64 13.92 -9.93 -2.16
C SER A 64 13.50 -11.01 -3.17
N GLY A 65 12.20 -11.34 -3.21
CA GLY A 65 11.62 -12.34 -4.08
C GLY A 65 11.48 -11.87 -5.55
N PRO A 66 11.06 -12.78 -6.44
CA PRO A 66 11.00 -12.51 -7.88
C PRO A 66 9.80 -11.63 -8.31
N GLU A 67 8.79 -11.44 -7.45
CA GLU A 67 7.57 -10.73 -7.82
C GLU A 67 7.67 -9.21 -7.56
N TRP A 68 8.17 -8.82 -6.39
CA TRP A 68 8.30 -7.42 -6.00
C TRP A 68 9.64 -7.19 -5.32
N SER A 69 10.46 -6.31 -5.90
CA SER A 69 11.56 -5.71 -5.16
C SER A 69 11.05 -4.55 -4.30
N LEU A 70 11.75 -4.23 -3.21
CA LEU A 70 11.43 -3.05 -2.40
C LEU A 70 11.39 -1.76 -3.24
N GLU A 71 12.35 -1.58 -4.15
CA GLU A 71 12.41 -0.38 -5.01
C GLU A 71 11.20 -0.31 -5.95
N ASP A 72 10.82 -1.41 -6.60
CA ASP A 72 9.67 -1.44 -7.53
C ASP A 72 8.35 -1.21 -6.80
N LEU A 73 8.19 -1.80 -5.62
CA LEU A 73 7.02 -1.62 -4.78
C LEU A 73 6.88 -0.16 -4.33
N LEU A 74 7.97 0.45 -3.86
CA LEU A 74 8.00 1.86 -3.47
C LEU A 74 7.71 2.78 -4.65
N ASP A 75 8.35 2.58 -5.80
CA ASP A 75 8.12 3.42 -6.98
C ASP A 75 6.66 3.35 -7.43
N CYS A 76 6.08 2.14 -7.49
CA CYS A 76 4.68 1.95 -7.86
C CYS A 76 3.70 2.62 -6.88
N ILE A 77 3.93 2.51 -5.56
CA ILE A 77 3.02 3.12 -4.58
C ILE A 77 3.17 4.64 -4.56
N LEU A 78 4.40 5.15 -4.60
CA LEU A 78 4.65 6.60 -4.54
C LEU A 78 4.19 7.31 -5.82
N ALA A 79 4.27 6.65 -6.99
CA ALA A 79 3.81 7.19 -8.26
C ALA A 79 2.29 7.04 -8.49
N GLY A 80 1.60 6.22 -7.71
CA GLY A 80 0.16 5.97 -7.85
C GLY A 80 -0.70 7.22 -7.64
N ASP A 81 -1.75 7.39 -8.45
CA ASP A 81 -2.67 8.53 -8.42
C ASP A 81 -3.84 8.27 -7.43
N TYR A 82 -3.46 8.06 -6.17
CA TYR A 82 -4.35 7.83 -5.05
C TYR A 82 -3.73 8.37 -3.76
N GLU A 83 -4.55 8.76 -2.80
CA GLU A 83 -4.12 9.05 -1.44
C GLU A 83 -4.06 7.76 -0.62
N LEU A 84 -2.98 7.56 0.15
CA LEU A 84 -2.95 6.57 1.23
C LEU A 84 -3.65 7.19 2.44
N VAL A 85 -4.79 6.64 2.87
CA VAL A 85 -5.65 7.25 3.89
C VAL A 85 -5.32 6.74 5.29
N GLY A 86 -5.22 5.42 5.45
CA GLY A 86 -5.08 4.85 6.79
C GLY A 86 -4.86 3.35 6.83
N LEU A 87 -4.60 2.88 8.05
CA LEU A 87 -4.40 1.47 8.33
C LEU A 87 -5.09 1.10 9.66
N THR A 88 -6.10 0.25 9.61
CA THR A 88 -6.90 -0.15 10.79
C THR A 88 -6.73 -1.64 11.10
N PHE A 89 -6.90 -2.03 12.37
CA PHE A 89 -6.83 -3.42 12.82
C PHE A 89 -7.61 -3.63 14.12
N ASP A 90 -8.41 -4.69 14.19
CA ASP A 90 -9.30 -4.99 15.33
C ASP A 90 -8.75 -6.08 16.28
N GLY A 91 -7.54 -6.59 16.02
CA GLY A 91 -6.92 -7.70 16.73
C GLY A 91 -6.84 -8.99 15.91
N ARG A 92 -7.62 -9.08 14.82
CA ARG A 92 -7.59 -10.21 13.89
C ARG A 92 -7.59 -9.77 12.42
N ALA A 93 -8.45 -8.82 12.08
CA ALA A 93 -8.61 -8.33 10.72
C ALA A 93 -8.26 -6.83 10.66
N GLY A 94 -7.81 -6.40 9.48
CA GLY A 94 -7.46 -5.01 9.23
C GLY A 94 -7.76 -4.56 7.82
N ARG A 95 -7.54 -3.26 7.59
CA ARG A 95 -7.75 -2.60 6.30
C ARG A 95 -6.63 -1.61 6.03
N LEU A 96 -6.09 -1.66 4.82
CA LEU A 96 -5.30 -0.59 4.22
C LEU A 96 -6.24 0.25 3.37
N GLU A 97 -6.43 1.50 3.75
CA GLU A 97 -7.43 2.41 3.21
C GLU A 97 -6.78 3.42 2.26
N TYR A 98 -7.40 3.67 1.11
CA TYR A 98 -6.87 4.56 0.08
C TYR A 98 -8.00 5.20 -0.75
N ASN A 99 -7.72 6.37 -1.34
CA ASN A 99 -8.66 7.13 -2.17
C ASN A 99 -8.05 7.42 -3.56
N PRO A 100 -8.49 6.76 -4.64
CA PRO A 100 -8.03 7.08 -5.98
C PRO A 100 -8.51 8.48 -6.42
N TRP A 101 -7.62 9.25 -7.04
CA TRP A 101 -7.94 10.59 -7.54
C TRP A 101 -8.40 10.59 -9.00
N GLY A 102 -7.94 9.62 -9.79
CA GLY A 102 -8.32 9.48 -11.20
C GLY A 102 -7.93 8.12 -11.79
N TYR A 103 -8.66 7.65 -12.81
CA TYR A 103 -8.30 6.43 -13.54
C TYR A 103 -7.45 6.75 -14.78
N PRO A 104 -6.33 6.04 -15.03
CA PRO A 104 -5.75 4.95 -14.23
C PRO A 104 -4.97 5.48 -13.01
N PHE A 105 -5.18 4.88 -11.83
CA PHE A 105 -4.49 5.29 -10.59
C PHE A 105 -3.22 4.50 -10.24
N GLY A 106 -2.80 3.57 -11.10
CA GLY A 106 -1.65 2.68 -10.82
C GLY A 106 -2.04 1.32 -10.23
N GLY A 107 -3.32 1.08 -9.94
CA GLY A 107 -3.84 -0.23 -9.53
C GLY A 107 -3.58 -0.57 -8.06
N THR A 108 -3.98 -1.79 -7.67
CA THR A 108 -4.00 -2.24 -6.27
C THR A 108 -2.98 -3.33 -5.95
N ASP A 109 -2.37 -3.93 -6.97
CA ASP A 109 -1.35 -4.98 -6.83
C ASP A 109 -0.18 -4.59 -5.90
N PRO A 110 0.43 -3.39 -6.00
CA PRO A 110 1.50 -3.03 -5.08
C PRO A 110 1.02 -2.84 -3.62
N LEU A 111 -0.25 -2.46 -3.41
CA LEU A 111 -0.83 -2.34 -2.06
C LEU A 111 -1.07 -3.72 -1.44
N LYS A 112 -1.51 -4.70 -2.23
CA LYS A 112 -1.64 -6.10 -1.80
C LYS A 112 -0.28 -6.70 -1.48
N ALA A 113 0.69 -6.52 -2.37
CA ALA A 113 2.07 -6.99 -2.16
C ALA A 113 2.70 -6.40 -0.89
N LEU A 114 2.43 -5.12 -0.60
CA LEU A 114 2.86 -4.49 0.66
C LEU A 114 2.29 -5.22 1.87
N VAL A 115 0.98 -5.50 1.88
CA VAL A 115 0.33 -6.23 3.00
C VAL A 115 0.94 -7.62 3.15
N GLU A 116 1.09 -8.37 2.06
CA GLU A 116 1.61 -9.73 2.04
C GLU A 116 3.09 -9.81 2.45
N ALA A 117 3.89 -8.81 2.09
CA ALA A 117 5.30 -8.74 2.49
C ALA A 117 5.48 -8.67 4.01
N PHE A 118 4.50 -8.15 4.75
CA PHE A 118 4.50 -8.16 6.22
C PHE A 118 3.87 -9.43 6.82
N GLY A 119 3.63 -10.46 6.02
CA GLY A 119 3.08 -11.75 6.46
C GLY A 119 1.61 -11.69 6.86
N LEU A 120 0.86 -10.72 6.34
CA LEU A 120 -0.59 -10.61 6.49
C LEU A 120 -1.27 -11.22 5.26
N GLU A 121 -2.40 -11.90 5.46
CA GLU A 121 -3.14 -12.54 4.38
C GLU A 121 -4.15 -11.54 3.80
N VAL A 122 -3.99 -11.16 2.53
CA VAL A 122 -5.00 -10.36 1.83
C VAL A 122 -6.24 -11.22 1.62
N THR A 123 -7.37 -10.77 2.16
CA THR A 123 -8.65 -11.48 2.07
C THR A 123 -9.62 -10.83 1.08
N ARG A 124 -9.42 -9.55 0.74
CA ARG A 124 -10.32 -8.80 -0.13
C ARG A 124 -9.66 -7.54 -0.69
N ASP A 125 -10.00 -7.21 -1.92
CA ASP A 125 -9.67 -5.94 -2.56
C ASP A 125 -10.98 -5.24 -2.96
N SER A 126 -11.33 -4.15 -2.27
CA SER A 126 -12.62 -3.50 -2.46
C SER A 126 -12.77 -2.81 -3.81
N PHE A 127 -11.66 -2.54 -4.50
CA PHE A 127 -11.70 -1.97 -5.85
C PHE A 127 -12.39 -2.91 -6.83
N HIS A 128 -12.14 -4.21 -6.69
CA HIS A 128 -12.76 -5.23 -7.53
C HIS A 128 -14.20 -5.55 -7.16
N ASP A 129 -14.66 -5.12 -5.98
CA ASP A 129 -16.06 -5.27 -5.57
C ASP A 129 -16.96 -4.11 -6.07
N GLY A 130 -16.36 -2.95 -6.30
CA GLY A 130 -17.05 -1.66 -6.42
C GLY A 130 -17.36 -1.20 -7.85
N PHE A 131 -16.97 -1.96 -8.87
CA PHE A 131 -17.33 -1.66 -10.26
C PHE A 131 -18.56 -2.47 -10.73
N ALA A 132 -19.64 -2.46 -9.92
CA ALA A 132 -20.92 -3.03 -10.34
C ALA A 132 -21.46 -2.37 -11.65
N GLU A 133 -21.18 -1.08 -11.88
CA GLU A 133 -21.55 -0.39 -13.13
C GLU A 133 -20.69 -0.76 -14.35
N TRP A 134 -19.62 -1.55 -14.18
CA TRP A 134 -18.75 -1.97 -15.29
C TRP A 134 -18.83 -3.48 -15.60
N GLN A 135 -19.35 -4.31 -14.70
CA GLN A 135 -19.72 -5.70 -15.04
C GLN A 135 -20.96 -5.76 -15.94
N GLU A 136 -21.87 -4.77 -15.89
CA GLU A 136 -23.07 -4.73 -16.74
C GLU A 136 -22.84 -4.22 -18.18
N ARG A 137 -21.64 -3.69 -18.51
CA ARG A 137 -21.31 -3.23 -19.88
C ARG A 137 -20.57 -4.29 -20.73
N GLN A 138 -20.33 -5.47 -20.15
CA GLN A 138 -19.71 -6.62 -20.82
C GLN A 138 -20.68 -7.81 -20.94
N GLY A 139 -21.99 -7.58 -20.73
CA GLY A 139 -23.07 -8.54 -20.98
C GLY A 139 -23.86 -8.21 -22.23
#